data_AF-A0A948F8N6-F1
#
_entry.id   AF-A0A948F8N6-F1
#
_cell.length_a   1.000
_cell.length_b   1.000
_cell.length_c   1.000
_cell.angle_alpha   90.00
_cell.angle_beta   90.00
_cell.angle_gamma   90.00
#
_symmetry.space_group_name_H-M   'P 1'
#
loop_
_entity.id
_entity.type
_entity.pdbx_description
1 polymer ?
#
loop_
_entity_poly.entity_id
_entity_poly.type
_entity_poly.pdbx_seq_one_letter_code
_entity_poly.pdbx_strand_id
1 'polypeptide(L)' 'MGKVSIETSYLYANPSFIGGMAKVLDMGGTLVVYNESSTPVVADIKAMSNDWKAVGKDLAYSIQNYGQEQK' A
#
# COMPACT_ATOMS: atom_id res chain seq x y z
N MET A 1 8.41 -8.13 14.72
CA MET A 1 7.23 -8.43 13.89
C MET A 1 6.64 -7.11 13.43
N GLY A 2 6.93 -6.65 12.21
CA GLY A 2 6.44 -5.37 11.71
C GLY A 2 4.92 -5.38 11.55
N LYS A 3 4.24 -4.28 11.92
CA LYS A 3 2.83 -4.07 11.63
C LYS A 3 2.61 -4.30 10.14
N VAL A 4 1.79 -5.29 9.77
CA VAL A 4 1.32 -5.46 8.40
C VAL A 4 0.31 -4.34 8.17
N SER A 5 0.77 -3.20 7.67
CA SER A 5 -0.11 -2.19 7.10
C SER A 5 -0.67 -2.77 5.81
N ILE A 6 -2.00 -2.90 5.74
CA ILE A 6 -2.71 -3.31 4.53
C ILE A 6 -2.63 -2.11 3.61
N GLU A 7 -1.58 -2.06 2.80
CA GLU A 7 -1.31 -0.88 1.99
C GLU A 7 -1.69 -1.12 0.54
N THR A 8 -2.41 -0.12 0.03
CA THR A 8 -2.54 0.29 -1.37
C THR A 8 -1.20 0.37 -2.12
N SER A 9 -0.06 0.12 -1.46
CA SER A 9 1.29 0.20 -1.98
C SER A 9 1.72 -1.00 -2.84
N TYR A 10 0.86 -2.00 -3.09
CA TYR A 10 1.24 -3.16 -3.90
C TYR A 10 1.87 -2.76 -5.24
N LEU A 11 1.32 -1.75 -5.94
CA LEU A 11 1.84 -1.30 -7.23
C LEU A 11 3.06 -0.38 -7.15
N TYR A 12 3.42 0.09 -5.95
CA TYR A 12 4.54 0.99 -5.74
C TYR A 12 5.78 0.20 -5.34
N ALA A 13 6.90 0.46 -6.01
CA ALA A 13 8.19 0.05 -5.50
C ALA A 13 8.41 0.71 -4.14
N ASN A 14 8.87 -0.06 -3.14
CA ASN A 14 9.14 0.46 -1.80
C ASN A 14 10.16 1.62 -1.90
N PRO A 15 9.76 2.86 -1.57
CA PRO A 15 10.65 4.00 -1.69
C PRO A 15 11.80 3.89 -0.70
N SER A 16 13.01 4.26 -1.13
CA SER A 16 14.19 4.32 -0.27
C SER A 16 15.00 5.58 -0.57
N PHE A 17 15.75 6.07 0.42
CA PHE A 17 16.56 7.28 0.28
C PHE A 17 17.59 7.15 -0.85
N ILE A 18 18.35 6.05 -0.87
CA ILE A 18 19.35 5.76 -1.90
C ILE A 18 18.68 5.62 -3.28
N GLY A 19 17.55 4.91 -3.35
CA GLY A 19 16.78 4.78 -4.59
C GLY A 19 16.26 6.12 -5.10
N GLY A 20 15.87 7.03 -4.20
CA GLY A 20 15.48 8.40 -4.54
C GLY A 20 16.63 9.22 -5.12
N MET A 21 17.81 9.17 -4.51
CA MET A 21 19.01 9.85 -5.03
C MET A 21 19.42 9.30 -6.41
N ALA A 22 19.39 7.98 -6.58
CA ALA A 22 19.72 7.35 -7.86
C ALA A 22 18.77 7.79 -8.98
N LYS A 23 17.48 7.96 -8.68
CA LYS A 23 16.48 8.46 -9.64
C LYS A 23 16.74 9.89 -10.13
N VAL A 24 17.38 10.75 -9.32
CA VAL A 24 17.76 12.12 -9.75
C VAL A 24 18.83 12.09 -10.84
N LEU A 25 19.72 11.09 -10.81
CA LEU A 25 20.80 10.92 -11.77
C LEU A 25 20.38 10.07 -12.99
N ASP A 26 19.28 9.32 -12.89
CA ASP A 26 18.73 8.47 -13.94
C ASP A 26 17.88 9.27 -14.95
N MET A 27 18.55 10.11 -15.74
CA MET A 27 17.90 10.87 -16.83
C MET A 27 17.31 9.96 -17.93
N GLY A 28 17.72 8.69 -17.97
CA GLY A 28 17.22 7.68 -18.92
C GLY A 28 15.99 6.90 -18.43
N GLY A 29 15.54 7.11 -17.19
CA GLY A 29 14.34 6.45 -16.63
C GLY A 29 14.45 4.94 -16.45
N THR A 30 15.67 4.41 -16.36
CA THR A 30 15.95 2.96 -16.28
C THR A 30 15.73 2.35 -14.90
N LEU A 31 15.66 3.16 -13.84
CA LEU A 31 15.52 2.74 -12.45
C LEU A 31 14.06 2.72 -11.98
N VAL A 32 13.10 3.04 -12.85
CA VAL A 32 11.68 3.03 -12.52
C VAL A 32 11.09 1.66 -12.88
N VAL A 33 11.09 0.75 -11.90
CA VAL A 33 10.43 -0.56 -12.00
C VAL A 33 9.25 -0.58 -11.04
N TYR A 34 8.06 -0.92 -11.54
CA TYR A 34 6.85 -1.07 -10.74
C TYR A 34 6.61 -2.54 -10.43
N ASN A 35 5.88 -2.80 -9.35
CA ASN A 35 5.40 -4.14 -9.07
C ASN A 35 4.23 -4.47 -10.00
N GLU A 36 4.23 -5.69 -10.53
CA GLU A 36 3.16 -6.19 -11.40
C GLU A 36 2.47 -7.42 -10.80
N SER A 37 1.30 -7.77 -11.33
CA SER A 37 0.65 -9.04 -11.04
C SER A 37 0.80 -9.96 -12.24
N SER A 38 0.83 -11.27 -11.99
CA SER A 38 1.00 -12.30 -13.02
C SER A 38 -0.07 -12.26 -14.11
N THR A 39 -1.30 -11.82 -13.77
CA THR A 39 -2.39 -11.62 -14.73
C THR A 39 -3.24 -10.40 -14.32
N PRO A 40 -3.98 -9.79 -15.28
CA PRO A 40 -4.92 -8.71 -14.96
C PRO A 40 -5.97 -9.12 -13.92
N VAL A 41 -6.52 -10.33 -14.04
CA VAL A 41 -7.51 -10.86 -13.09
C VAL A 41 -6.96 -10.94 -11.67
N VAL A 42 -5.69 -11.33 -11.51
CA VAL A 42 -5.03 -11.36 -10.20
C VAL A 42 -4.85 -9.95 -9.64
N ALA A 43 -4.56 -8.96 -10.49
CA ALA A 43 -4.47 -7.57 -10.07
C ALA A 43 -5.82 -7.06 -9.54
N ASP A 44 -6.91 -7.32 -10.26
CA ASP A 44 -8.26 -6.88 -9.90
C ASP A 44 -8.71 -7.50 -8.57
N ILE A 45 -8.52 -8.81 -8.39
CA ILE A 45 -8.86 -9.51 -7.15
C ILE A 45 -8.07 -8.93 -5.96
N LYS A 46 -6.77 -8.67 -6.14
CA LYS A 46 -5.94 -8.05 -5.09
C LYS A 46 -6.43 -6.65 -4.74
N ALA A 47 -6.75 -5.83 -5.74
CA ALA A 47 -7.26 -4.48 -5.55
C ALA A 47 -8.56 -4.50 -4.73
N MET A 48 -9.56 -5.26 -5.17
CA MET A 48 -10.85 -5.41 -4.46
C MET A 48 -10.67 -5.93 -3.03
N SER A 49 -9.79 -6.92 -2.84
CA SER A 49 -9.51 -7.46 -1.51
C SER A 49 -8.90 -6.42 -0.57
N ASN A 50 -8.02 -5.56 -1.09
CA ASN A 50 -7.39 -4.51 -0.31
C ASN A 50 -8.39 -3.42 0.09
N ASP A 51 -9.30 -3.02 -0.81
CA ASP A 51 -10.34 -2.04 -0.50
C ASP A 51 -11.23 -2.52 0.65
N TRP A 52 -11.69 -3.78 0.60
CA TRP A 52 -12.51 -4.37 1.66
C TRP A 52 -11.77 -4.47 3.00
N LYS A 53 -10.47 -4.81 2.96
CA LYS A 53 -9.65 -4.87 4.17
C LYS A 53 -9.46 -3.48 4.80
N ALA A 54 -9.31 -2.43 4.00
CA ALA A 54 -9.21 -1.06 4.50
C ALA A 54 -10.51 -0.65 5.20
N VAL A 55 -11.66 -0.83 4.54
CA VAL A 55 -12.99 -0.58 5.14
C VAL A 55 -13.19 -1.38 6.43
N GLY A 56 -12.85 -2.66 6.43
CA GLY A 56 -12.98 -3.52 7.61
C GLY A 56 -12.10 -3.06 8.77
N LYS A 57 -10.89 -2.59 8.49
CA LYS A 57 -9.98 -2.03 9.51
C LYS A 57 -10.54 -0.74 10.10
N ASP A 58 -11.04 0.16 9.26
CA ASP A 58 -11.63 1.43 9.71
C ASP A 58 -12.88 1.20 10.55
N LEU A 59 -13.72 0.23 10.17
CA LEU A 59 -14.88 -0.19 10.95
C LEU A 59 -14.47 -0.77 12.30
N ALA A 60 -13.50 -1.69 12.32
CA ALA A 60 -13.01 -2.28 13.56
C ALA A 60 -12.42 -1.24 14.51
N TYR A 61 -11.62 -0.31 13.98
CA TYR A 61 -11.09 0.83 14.73
C TYR A 61 -12.21 1.71 15.30
N SER A 62 -13.22 2.03 14.49
CA SER A 62 -14.36 2.85 14.91
C SER A 62 -15.16 2.17 16.03
N ILE A 63 -15.45 0.87 15.90
CA ILE A 63 -16.13 0.08 16.93
C ILE A 63 -15.32 0.05 18.23
N GLN A 64 -14.00 -0.15 18.14
CA GLN A 64 -13.13 -0.21 19.32
C GLN A 64 -13.12 1.12 20.09
N ASN A 65 -13.14 2.24 19.37
CA ASN A 65 -13.05 3.58 19.97
C ASN A 65 -14.41 4.22 20.24
N TYR A 66 -15.50 3.56 19.84
CA TYR A 66 -16.85 4.02 20.09
C TYR A 66 -17.11 4.08 21.61
N GLY A 67 -17.16 5.31 22.15
CA GLY A 67 -17.35 5.58 23.59
C GLY A 67 -16.11 6.07 24.34
N GLN A 68 -14.92 6.07 23.73
CA GLN A 68 -13.73 6.71 24.32
C GLN A 68 -13.78 8.25 24.18
N GLU A 69 -14.48 8.78 23.18
CA GLU A 69 -14.66 10.23 22.94
C GLU A 69 -15.78 10.88 23.77
N GLN A 70 -16.50 10.11 24.59
CA GLN A 70 -17.64 10.58 25.40
C GLN A 70 -17.25 10.94 26.85
N LYS A 71 -15.97 11.23 27.12
CA LYS A 71 -15.44 11.75 28.40
C LYS A 71 -14.69 13.05 28.17
#